data_AF-A0A974UP34-F1
#
_entry.id   AF-A0A974UP34-F1
#
_cell.length_a   1.000
_cell.length_b   1.000
_cell.length_c   1.000
_cell.angle_alpha   90.00
_cell.angle_beta   90.00
_cell.angle_gamma   90.00
#
_symmetry.space_group_name_H-M   'P 1'
#
loop_
_entity.id
_entity.type
_entity.pdbx_description
1 polymer ?
#
loop_
_entity_poly.entity_id
_entity_poly.type
_entity_poly.pdbx_seq_one_letter_code
_entity_poly.pdbx_strand_id
1 'polypeptide(L)'
;MPLPSLGRLGSRTNLKAVPAGRHRNAAKPVGDEVVEDKELTSYLAALAPDADPESTGTGKRFGEAQVYQVRMNLIASQQLKELAAERDISPQALAMEWILERLSWEGQASSAQSRRESDALTDEYSFPAGSFDGPLLPR
;
A
#
# COMPACT_ATOMS: atom_id res chain seq x y z
N MET A 1 -13.27 -39.69 -33.70
CA MET A 1 -13.19 -39.59 -32.23
C MET A 1 -13.80 -38.25 -31.80
N PRO A 2 -15.01 -38.22 -31.20
CA PRO A 2 -15.61 -36.98 -30.69
C PRO A 2 -15.12 -36.65 -29.26
N LEU A 3 -15.02 -35.34 -28.95
CA LEU A 3 -14.54 -34.79 -27.68
C LEU A 3 -15.62 -34.79 -26.58
N PRO A 4 -15.28 -34.93 -25.28
CA PRO A 4 -16.24 -34.88 -24.18
C PRO A 4 -16.65 -33.46 -23.78
N SER A 5 -17.96 -33.23 -23.67
CA SER A 5 -18.58 -32.04 -23.10
C SER A 5 -18.51 -32.04 -21.57
N LEU A 6 -17.77 -31.10 -20.97
CA LEU A 6 -17.81 -30.89 -19.53
C LEU A 6 -18.99 -29.98 -19.16
N GLY A 7 -20.08 -30.63 -18.75
CA GLY A 7 -21.28 -30.00 -18.23
C GLY A 7 -21.03 -29.25 -16.92
N ARG A 8 -21.60 -28.04 -16.87
CA ARG A 8 -21.68 -27.14 -15.73
C ARG A 8 -22.62 -27.74 -14.66
N LEU A 9 -22.10 -28.14 -13.49
CA LEU A 9 -22.93 -28.44 -12.32
C LEU A 9 -22.73 -27.37 -11.24
N GLY A 10 -23.80 -26.63 -10.98
CA GLY A 10 -23.90 -25.69 -9.87
C GLY A 10 -23.97 -26.42 -8.54
N SER A 11 -23.09 -26.06 -7.62
CA SER A 11 -23.13 -26.53 -6.23
C SER A 11 -24.25 -25.79 -5.49
N ARG A 12 -25.34 -26.51 -5.21
CA ARG A 12 -26.42 -26.10 -4.32
C ARG A 12 -25.90 -26.15 -2.89
N THR A 13 -25.62 -24.99 -2.30
CA THR A 13 -25.40 -24.88 -0.85
C THR A 13 -26.73 -25.05 -0.12
N ASN A 14 -26.96 -26.23 0.46
CA ASN A 14 -28.04 -26.49 1.40
C ASN A 14 -27.67 -25.89 2.76
N LEU A 15 -27.86 -24.59 2.93
CA LEU A 15 -27.80 -23.95 4.24
C LEU A 15 -29.22 -23.93 4.82
N LYS A 16 -29.47 -24.83 5.77
CA LYS A 16 -30.71 -24.88 6.57
C LYS A 16 -30.82 -23.57 7.36
N ALA A 17 -31.88 -22.79 7.10
CA ALA A 17 -32.17 -21.56 7.84
C ALA A 17 -32.43 -21.89 9.31
N VAL A 18 -31.65 -21.28 10.21
CA VAL A 18 -31.89 -21.33 11.66
C VAL A 18 -33.06 -20.39 11.98
N PRO A 19 -34.11 -20.84 12.68
CA PRO A 19 -35.22 -19.96 13.03
C PRO A 19 -34.77 -18.88 14.01
N ALA A 20 -35.05 -17.62 13.67
CA ALA A 20 -34.83 -16.47 14.53
C ALA A 20 -35.61 -16.63 15.85
N GLY A 21 -34.87 -16.93 16.92
CA GLY A 21 -35.37 -16.99 18.28
C GLY A 21 -35.96 -15.64 18.70
N ARG A 22 -37.28 -15.66 18.88
CA ARG A 22 -38.13 -14.57 19.39
C ARG A 22 -37.75 -14.25 20.85
N HIS A 23 -36.73 -13.42 21.05
CA HIS A 23 -36.48 -12.80 22.36
C HIS A 23 -37.43 -11.60 22.54
N ARG A 24 -38.54 -11.87 23.22
CA ARG A 24 -39.36 -10.85 23.89
C ARG A 24 -38.56 -10.31 25.08
N ASN A 25 -37.83 -9.22 24.89
CA ASN A 25 -37.44 -8.36 26.00
C ASN A 25 -38.42 -7.19 26.04
N ALA A 26 -39.50 -7.39 26.79
CA ALA A 26 -40.29 -6.28 27.31
C ALA A 26 -39.50 -5.72 28.50
N ALA A 27 -38.70 -4.68 28.24
CA ALA A 27 -38.21 -3.78 29.28
C ALA A 27 -38.69 -2.37 28.93
N LYS A 28 -39.45 -1.83 29.87
CA LYS A 28 -40.10 -0.50 29.91
C LYS A 28 -39.05 0.61 29.74
N PRO A 29 -39.29 1.71 28.99
CA PRO A 29 -38.41 2.86 29.01
C PRO A 29 -38.70 3.63 30.31
N VAL A 30 -37.81 3.50 31.28
CA VAL A 30 -37.80 4.33 32.49
C VAL A 30 -36.42 4.94 32.58
N GLY A 31 -36.37 6.27 32.57
CA GLY A 31 -35.18 7.02 32.97
C GLY A 31 -34.14 7.18 31.88
N ASP A 32 -34.43 8.08 30.94
CA ASP A 32 -33.43 8.73 30.12
C ASP A 32 -32.54 9.60 31.02
N GLU A 33 -31.44 9.02 31.49
CA GLU A 33 -30.17 9.72 31.63
C GLU A 33 -29.08 8.65 31.66
N VAL A 34 -28.68 8.21 30.46
CA VAL A 34 -27.41 7.48 30.30
C VAL A 34 -26.33 8.51 30.59
N VAL A 35 -25.97 8.67 31.87
CA VAL A 35 -24.72 9.33 32.23
C VAL A 35 -23.66 8.40 31.70
N GLU A 36 -23.21 8.68 30.48
CA GLU A 36 -22.11 7.96 29.83
C GLU A 36 -20.94 7.99 30.81
N ASP A 37 -20.63 6.85 31.40
CA ASP A 37 -19.51 6.72 32.31
C ASP A 37 -18.24 6.95 31.48
N LYS A 38 -17.76 8.20 31.49
CA LYS A 38 -16.66 8.66 30.65
C LYS A 38 -15.36 7.94 31.00
N GLU A 39 -15.18 7.58 32.26
CA GLU A 39 -14.02 6.81 32.68
C GLU A 39 -14.10 5.39 32.13
N LEU A 40 -15.24 4.71 32.30
CA LEU A 40 -15.45 3.39 31.70
C LEU A 40 -15.29 3.42 30.17
N THR A 41 -15.84 4.44 29.51
CA THR A 41 -15.73 4.61 28.06
C THR A 41 -14.29 4.84 27.62
N SER A 42 -13.51 5.61 28.37
CA SER A 42 -12.09 5.83 28.11
C SER A 42 -11.25 4.57 28.35
N TYR A 43 -11.52 3.82 29.42
CA TYR A 43 -10.87 2.53 29.69
C TYR A 43 -11.18 1.49 28.61
N LEU A 44 -12.43 1.43 28.15
CA LEU A 44 -12.83 0.54 27.06
C LEU A 44 -12.25 0.98 25.71
N ALA A 45 -12.07 2.28 25.47
CA ALA A 45 -11.40 2.77 24.26
C ALA A 45 -9.89 2.49 24.28
N ALA A 46 -9.24 2.54 25.45
CA ALA A 46 -7.83 2.22 25.60
C ALA A 46 -7.55 0.71 25.55
N LEU A 47 -8.52 -0.12 25.98
CA LEU A 47 -8.43 -1.58 25.90
C LEU A 47 -8.98 -2.14 24.59
N ALA A 48 -9.79 -1.36 23.87
CA ALA A 48 -10.19 -1.71 22.52
C ALA A 48 -8.88 -1.85 21.72
N PRO A 49 -8.57 -3.05 21.18
CA PRO A 49 -7.46 -3.18 20.25
C PRO A 49 -7.71 -2.11 19.17
N ASP A 50 -6.66 -1.39 18.77
CA ASP A 50 -6.74 -0.41 17.69
C ASP A 50 -7.66 -0.99 16.63
N ALA A 51 -8.84 -0.39 16.47
CA ALA A 51 -9.83 -0.85 15.51
C ALA A 51 -9.37 -0.46 14.11
N ASP A 52 -8.09 -0.70 13.82
CA ASP A 52 -7.57 -0.81 12.49
C ASP A 52 -8.05 -2.16 11.97
N PRO A 53 -8.84 -2.17 10.88
CA PRO A 53 -9.31 -3.41 10.31
C PRO A 53 -8.13 -4.10 9.61
N GLU A 54 -7.29 -4.80 10.37
CA GLU A 54 -6.48 -5.93 9.90
C GLU A 54 -7.38 -7.12 9.53
N SER A 55 -8.41 -6.87 8.74
CA SER A 55 -8.99 -7.92 7.93
C SER A 55 -8.03 -8.07 6.73
N THR A 56 -7.73 -9.27 6.27
CA THR A 56 -6.99 -9.50 5.02
C THR A 56 -7.97 -9.79 3.89
N GLY A 57 -9.25 -9.44 4.08
CA GLY A 57 -10.33 -9.67 3.13
C GLY A 57 -10.44 -8.54 2.11
N THR A 58 -10.17 -8.85 0.84
CA THR A 58 -10.65 -8.10 -0.33
C THR A 58 -10.32 -6.59 -0.39
N GLY A 59 -9.06 -6.26 -0.71
CA GLY A 59 -8.82 -5.36 -1.85
C GLY A 59 -8.53 -3.86 -1.64
N LYS A 60 -8.25 -3.35 -0.43
CA LYS A 60 -7.86 -1.93 -0.24
C LYS A 60 -6.70 -1.65 0.73
N ARG A 61 -5.95 -2.68 1.13
CA ARG A 61 -5.10 -2.66 2.35
C ARG A 61 -3.60 -2.55 2.04
N PHE A 62 -3.23 -2.85 0.81
CA PHE A 62 -1.93 -2.51 0.27
C PHE A 62 -2.15 -1.18 -0.45
N GLY A 63 -1.83 -0.06 0.20
CA GLY A 63 -2.01 1.28 -0.39
C GLY A 63 -1.54 1.29 -1.84
N GLU A 64 -2.44 1.60 -2.78
CA GLU A 64 -2.25 1.58 -4.24
C GLU A 64 -1.24 0.56 -4.82
N ALA A 65 -1.07 -0.61 -4.20
CA ALA A 65 -0.02 -1.54 -4.61
C ALA A 65 -0.46 -2.21 -5.92
N GLN A 66 0.15 -1.77 -7.02
CA GLN A 66 -0.14 -2.30 -8.34
C GLN A 66 0.63 -3.59 -8.57
N VAL A 67 -0.07 -4.63 -9.00
CA VAL A 67 0.55 -5.90 -9.41
C VAL A 67 0.83 -5.83 -10.90
N TYR A 68 2.11 -5.76 -11.26
CA TYR A 68 2.55 -5.78 -12.66
C TYR A 68 2.91 -7.20 -13.09
N GLN A 69 2.32 -7.65 -14.21
CA GLN A 69 2.70 -8.91 -14.84
C GLN A 69 3.78 -8.65 -15.90
N VAL A 70 4.96 -9.26 -15.72
CA VAL A 70 6.06 -9.16 -16.68
C VAL A 70 6.02 -10.34 -17.63
N ARG A 71 5.91 -10.08 -18.94
CA ARG A 71 6.03 -11.09 -19.99
C ARG A 71 7.41 -10.99 -20.62
N MET A 72 8.16 -12.08 -20.57
CA MET A 72 9.51 -12.16 -21.14
C MET A 72 9.48 -13.00 -22.41
N ASN A 73 10.43 -12.74 -23.33
CA ASN A 73 10.66 -13.64 -24.45
C ASN A 73 11.31 -14.96 -23.97
N LEU A 74 11.28 -15.99 -24.81
CA LEU A 74 11.77 -17.32 -24.45
C LEU A 74 13.25 -17.31 -24.02
N ILE A 75 14.09 -16.62 -24.80
CA ILE A 75 15.55 -16.58 -24.57
C ILE A 75 15.87 -15.93 -23.22
N ALA A 76 15.29 -14.76 -22.95
CA ALA A 76 15.49 -14.05 -21.69
C ALA A 76 14.94 -14.85 -20.49
N SER A 77 13.82 -15.57 -20.67
CA SER A 77 13.28 -16.44 -19.62
C SER A 77 14.21 -17.60 -19.28
N GLN A 78 14.93 -18.14 -20.28
CA GLN A 78 15.89 -19.22 -20.08
C GLN A 78 17.14 -18.71 -19.37
N GLN A 79 17.69 -17.57 -19.83
CA GLN A 79 18.84 -16.92 -19.19
C GLN A 79 18.57 -16.57 -17.73
N LEU A 80 17.37 -16.03 -17.43
CA LEU A 80 16.99 -15.72 -16.05
C LEU A 80 16.97 -16.97 -15.17
N LYS A 81 16.49 -18.11 -15.68
CA LYS A 81 16.47 -19.37 -14.94
C LYS A 81 17.87 -19.89 -14.64
N GLU A 82 18.78 -19.81 -15.62
CA GLU A 82 20.17 -20.23 -15.47
C GLU A 82 20.88 -19.38 -14.41
N LEU A 83 20.79 -18.05 -14.53
CA LEU A 83 21.40 -17.12 -13.57
C LEU A 83 20.79 -17.24 -12.16
N ALA A 84 19.49 -17.53 -12.07
CA ALA A 84 18.83 -17.76 -10.79
C ALA A 84 19.32 -19.08 -10.14
N ALA A 85 19.51 -20.13 -10.93
CA ALA A 85 20.05 -21.41 -10.46
C ALA A 85 21.51 -21.27 -9.98
N GLU A 86 22.35 -20.51 -10.68
CA GLU A 86 23.73 -20.23 -10.26
C GLU A 86 23.82 -19.51 -8.90
N ARG A 87 22.78 -18.74 -8.54
CA ARG A 87 22.72 -17.94 -7.32
C ARG A 87 21.88 -18.60 -6.21
N ASP A 88 21.35 -19.79 -6.44
CA ASP A 88 20.42 -20.49 -5.53
C ASP A 88 19.17 -19.67 -5.16
N ILE A 89 18.65 -18.88 -6.11
CA ILE A 89 17.48 -18.01 -5.91
C ILE A 89 16.37 -18.40 -6.90
N SER A 90 15.11 -18.11 -6.56
CA SER A 90 14.00 -18.33 -7.51
C SER A 90 14.06 -17.32 -8.67
N PRO A 91 13.74 -17.71 -9.92
CA PRO A 91 13.76 -16.79 -11.06
C PRO A 91 12.88 -15.55 -10.87
N GLN A 92 11.75 -15.69 -10.18
CA GLN A 92 10.85 -14.58 -9.89
C GLN A 92 11.47 -13.59 -8.90
N ALA A 93 12.14 -14.08 -7.84
CA ALA A 93 12.81 -13.22 -6.88
C ALA A 93 13.97 -12.45 -7.52
N LEU A 94 14.78 -13.11 -8.35
CA LEU A 94 15.87 -12.47 -9.07
C LEU A 94 15.39 -11.36 -10.02
N ALA A 95 14.30 -11.61 -10.75
CA ALA A 95 13.69 -10.60 -11.61
C ALA A 95 13.20 -9.38 -10.82
N MET A 96 12.55 -9.61 -9.67
CA MET A 96 12.08 -8.53 -8.79
C MET A 96 13.26 -7.70 -8.25
N GLU A 97 14.31 -8.36 -7.78
CA GLU A 97 15.52 -7.71 -7.29
C GLU A 97 16.12 -6.78 -8.33
N TRP A 98 16.34 -7.27 -9.57
CA TRP A 98 16.89 -6.44 -10.64
C TRP A 98 15.99 -5.28 -11.05
N ILE A 99 14.67 -5.46 -11.04
CA ILE A 99 13.74 -4.36 -11.32
C ILE A 99 13.88 -3.28 -10.24
N LEU A 100 13.88 -3.66 -8.96
CA LEU A 100 14.03 -2.72 -7.85
C LEU A 100 15.39 -2.02 -7.87
N GLU A 101 16.45 -2.79 -8.13
CA GLU A 101 17.79 -2.25 -8.30
C GLU A 101 17.78 -1.22 -9.43
N ARG A 102 17.32 -1.56 -10.63
CA ARG A 102 17.31 -0.65 -11.78
C ARG A 102 16.50 0.63 -11.51
N LEU A 103 15.36 0.52 -10.83
CA LEU A 103 14.57 1.67 -10.42
C LEU A 103 15.32 2.57 -9.43
N SER A 104 16.07 2.00 -8.48
CA SER A 104 16.89 2.79 -7.56
C SER A 104 17.99 3.57 -8.30
N TRP A 105 18.64 2.95 -9.29
CA TRP A 105 19.66 3.62 -10.11
C TRP A 105 19.05 4.79 -10.88
N GLU A 106 17.87 4.61 -11.46
CA GLU A 106 17.18 5.64 -12.23
C GLU A 106 16.73 6.82 -11.35
N GLY A 107 16.20 6.53 -10.15
CA GLY A 107 15.81 7.55 -9.18
C GLY A 107 17.00 8.37 -8.69
N GLN A 108 18.13 7.70 -8.40
CA GLN A 108 19.37 8.38 -8.02
C GLN A 108 19.90 9.28 -9.15
N ALA A 109 19.94 8.78 -10.39
CA ALA A 109 20.39 9.56 -11.54
C ALA A 109 19.52 10.81 -11.76
N SER A 110 18.20 10.66 -11.66
CA SER A 110 17.24 11.77 -11.80
C SER A 110 17.45 12.83 -10.71
N SER A 111 17.59 12.40 -9.44
CA SER A 111 17.82 13.33 -8.32
C SER A 111 19.14 14.11 -8.45
N ALA A 112 20.20 13.46 -8.94
CA ALA A 112 21.49 14.09 -9.17
C ALA A 112 21.41 15.14 -10.29
N GLN A 113 20.62 14.88 -11.33
CA GLN A 113 20.38 15.84 -12.40
C GLN A 113 19.57 17.04 -11.91
N SER A 114 18.47 16.82 -11.18
CA SER A 114 17.68 17.91 -10.60
C SER A 114 18.51 18.78 -9.66
N ARG A 115 19.42 18.19 -8.88
CA ARG A 115 20.33 18.96 -8.02
C ARG A 115 21.31 19.82 -8.82
N ARG A 116 21.86 19.30 -9.92
CA ARG A 116 22.74 20.09 -10.81
C ARG A 116 21.99 21.25 -11.45
N GLU A 117 20.74 21.02 -11.86
CA GLU A 117 19.88 22.06 -12.42
C GLU A 117 19.54 23.14 -11.37
N SER A 118 19.24 22.75 -10.13
CA SER A 118 19.02 23.72 -9.04
C SER A 118 20.27 24.50 -8.68
N ASP A 119 21.44 23.84 -8.64
CA ASP A 119 22.71 24.50 -8.35
C ASP A 119 23.04 25.51 -9.48
N ALA A 120 22.86 25.12 -10.74
CA ALA A 120 23.04 26.02 -11.88
C ALA A 120 22.07 27.21 -11.88
N LEU A 121 20.81 26.99 -11.50
CA LEU A 121 19.84 28.08 -11.33
C LEU A 121 20.22 29.01 -10.16
N THR A 122 20.79 28.46 -9.08
CA THR A 122 21.22 29.24 -7.92
C THR A 122 22.46 30.09 -8.25
N ASP A 123 23.39 29.57 -9.06
CA ASP A 123 24.56 30.31 -9.54
C ASP A 123 24.17 31.50 -10.43
N GLU A 124 23.06 31.43 -11.18
CA GLU A 124 22.51 32.55 -11.95
C GLU A 124 22.05 33.71 -11.04
N TYR A 125 21.58 33.40 -9.83
CA TYR A 125 21.13 34.38 -8.84
C TYR A 125 22.10 34.48 -7.64
N SER A 126 23.41 34.47 -7.92
CA SER A 126 24.44 34.70 -6.90
C SER A 126 24.50 36.17 -6.51
N PHE A 127 24.01 36.51 -5.31
CA PHE A 127 24.15 37.85 -4.74
C PHE A 127 25.55 38.00 -4.15
N PRO A 128 26.34 38.98 -4.59
CA PRO A 128 27.66 39.21 -4.01
C PRO A 128 27.53 39.50 -2.51
N ALA A 129 28.37 38.83 -1.70
CA ALA A 129 28.47 39.05 -0.27
C ALA A 129 28.91 40.51 -0.02
N GLY A 130 27.94 41.39 0.23
CA GLY A 130 28.12 42.84 0.33
C GLY A 130 27.05 43.67 -0.39
N SER A 131 26.20 43.07 -1.22
CA SER A 131 25.10 43.77 -1.91
C SER A 131 24.05 44.38 -0.98
N PHE A 132 23.91 43.85 0.24
CA PHE A 132 22.95 44.33 1.24
C PHE A 132 23.53 45.35 2.22
N ASP A 133 24.84 45.65 2.15
CA ASP A 133 25.55 46.53 3.09
C ASP A 133 25.69 47.97 2.53
N GLY A 134 24.65 48.44 1.84
CA GLY A 134 24.56 49.82 1.35
C GLY A 134 24.10 50.76 2.46
N PRO A 135 24.75 51.92 2.68
CA PRO A 135 24.33 52.85 3.73
C PRO A 135 22.93 53.38 3.41
N LEU A 136 22.00 53.17 4.35
CA LEU A 136 20.70 53.84 4.36
C LEU A 136 20.94 55.35 4.45
N LEU A 137 20.90 56.05 3.32
CA LEU A 137 21.00 57.51 3.28
C LEU A 137 19.89 58.12 4.15
N PRO A 138 20.23 58.97 5.13
CA PRO A 138 19.22 59.70 5.89
C PRO A 138 18.53 60.72 4.97
N ARG A 139 17.19 60.75 5.08
CA ARG A 139 16.30 61.72 4.41
C ARG A 139 16.51 63.14 4.90
#